data_AF-A0A7Y5SNS3-F1
#
_entry.id   AF-A0A7Y5SNS3-F1
#
_cell.length_a   1.000
_cell.length_b   1.000
_cell.length_c   1.000
_cell.angle_alpha   90.00
_cell.angle_beta   90.00
_cell.angle_gamma   90.00
#
_symmetry.space_group_name_H-M   'P 1'
#
loop_
_entity.id
_entity.type
_entity.pdbx_description
1 polymer ?
#
loop_
_entity_poly.entity_id
_entity_poly.type
_entity_poly.pdbx_seq_one_letter_code
_entity_poly.pdbx_strand_id
1 'polypeptide(L)' 'MPCESIIWDLDDDPDGNVQHCADHGVSREEVEEVFQNATDADISRSSGRPVVFGDTSTGRHLMVVYEEIDADTV' A
#
# COMPACT_ATOMS: atom_id res chain seq x y z
N MET A 1 4.51 -1.61 -11.22
CA MET A 1 3.35 -0.77 -11.62
C MET A 1 3.70 0.65 -11.20
N PRO A 2 3.84 1.64 -12.11
CA PRO A 2 4.19 2.99 -11.69
C PRO A 2 2.95 3.71 -11.15
N CYS A 3 2.89 3.96 -9.84
CA CYS A 3 1.99 4.96 -9.25
C CYS A 3 2.72 6.30 -9.17
N GLU A 4 2.02 7.41 -9.42
CA GLU A 4 2.65 8.75 -9.41
C GLU A 4 3.01 9.22 -7.99
N SER A 5 2.19 8.88 -6.99
CA SER A 5 2.41 9.15 -5.58
C SER A 5 1.52 8.26 -4.71
N ILE A 6 1.94 7.98 -3.48
CA ILE A 6 1.14 7.29 -2.46
C ILE A 6 0.69 8.32 -1.43
N ILE A 7 -0.60 8.31 -1.11
CA ILE A 7 -1.19 9.22 -0.12
C ILE A 7 -1.34 8.47 1.20
N TRP A 8 -0.77 9.04 2.25
CA TRP A 8 -0.80 8.51 3.61
C TRP A 8 -1.70 9.38 4.49
N ASP A 9 -2.38 8.76 5.45
CA ASP A 9 -3.02 9.48 6.54
C ASP A 9 -1.96 10.14 7.43
N LEU A 10 -2.42 11.02 8.34
CA LEU A 10 -1.53 11.67 9.29
C LEU A 10 -0.84 10.64 10.19
N ASP A 11 0.46 10.84 10.46
CA ASP A 11 1.25 9.95 11.31
C ASP A 11 0.66 9.79 12.73
N ASP A 12 -0.08 10.79 13.24
CA ASP A 12 -0.72 10.78 14.56
C ASP A 12 -2.18 10.32 14.57
N ASP A 13 -2.75 9.95 13.41
CA ASP A 13 -4.10 9.37 13.35
C ASP A 13 -4.07 7.90 13.83
N PRO A 14 -4.67 7.56 14.99
CA PRO A 14 -4.65 6.19 15.51
C PRO A 14 -5.40 5.18 14.63
N ASP A 15 -6.34 5.65 13.80
CA ASP A 15 -7.12 4.82 12.88
C ASP A 15 -6.57 4.89 11.43
N GLY A 16 -5.48 5.65 11.22
CA GLY A 16 -4.86 5.88 9.92
C GLY A 16 -4.01 4.73 9.40
N ASN A 17 -3.78 4.72 8.08
CA ASN A 17 -3.00 3.68 7.42
C ASN A 17 -1.54 3.56 7.90
N VAL A 18 -0.93 4.66 8.36
CA VAL A 18 0.44 4.66 8.94
C VAL A 18 0.48 3.82 10.21
N GLN A 19 -0.46 4.03 11.13
CA GLN A 19 -0.54 3.27 12.38
C GLN A 19 -0.89 1.81 12.11
N HIS A 20 -1.82 1.54 11.19
CA HIS A 20 -2.17 0.18 10.79
C HIS A 20 -0.97 -0.61 10.24
N CYS A 21 -0.13 -0.01 9.40
CA CYS A 21 1.09 -0.65 8.91
C CYS A 21 2.08 -0.91 10.06
N ALA A 22 2.26 0.07 10.95
CA ALA A 22 3.16 -0.04 12.10
C ALA A 22 2.74 -1.17 13.07
N ASP A 23 1.43 -1.35 13.29
CA ASP A 23 0.87 -2.46 14.08
C ASP A 23 1.21 -3.84 13.49
N HIS A 24 1.46 -3.91 12.18
CA HIS A 24 1.90 -5.11 11.48
C HIS A 24 3.43 -5.16 11.30
N GLY A 25 4.15 -4.19 11.89
CA GLY A 25 5.60 -4.06 11.80
C GLY A 25 6.09 -3.74 10.39
N VAL A 26 5.26 -3.09 9.58
CA VAL A 26 5.57 -2.68 8.20
C VAL A 26 5.77 -1.17 8.19
N SER A 27 6.88 -0.70 7.59
CA SER A 27 7.12 0.74 7.43
C SER A 27 6.53 1.27 6.12
N ARG A 28 6.38 2.60 6.02
CA ARG A 28 5.93 3.24 4.77
C ARG A 28 6.86 2.91 3.61
N GLU A 29 8.17 2.92 3.88
CA GLU A 29 9.20 2.64 2.87
C GLU A 29 9.05 1.23 2.30
N GLU A 30 8.70 0.24 3.13
CA GLU A 30 8.45 -1.12 2.65
C GLU A 30 7.19 -1.22 1.80
N VAL A 31 6.13 -0.49 2.15
CA VAL A 31 4.94 -0.41 1.31
C VAL A 31 5.29 0.24 -0.03
N GLU A 32 6.00 1.36 -0.03
CA GLU A 32 6.46 2.04 -1.24
C GLU A 32 7.35 1.14 -2.11
N GLU A 33 8.23 0.35 -1.49
CA GLU A 33 9.08 -0.62 -2.17
C GLU A 33 8.25 -1.71 -2.87
N VAL A 34 7.16 -2.18 -2.27
CA VAL A 34 6.25 -3.14 -2.89
C VAL A 34 5.61 -2.58 -4.16
N PHE A 35 5.24 -1.30 -4.19
CA PHE A 35 4.71 -0.68 -5.42
C PHE A 35 5.79 -0.57 -6.51
N GLN A 36 7.03 -0.25 -6.13
CA GLN A 36 8.16 -0.16 -7.05
C GLN A 36 8.57 -1.54 -7.62
N ASN A 37 8.58 -2.56 -6.77
CA ASN A 37 8.98 -3.94 -7.09
C ASN A 37 7.79 -4.89 -7.17
N ALA A 38 6.64 -4.38 -7.62
CA ALA A 38 5.41 -5.18 -7.70
C ALA A 38 5.64 -6.42 -8.57
N THR A 39 5.40 -7.59 -7.98
CA THR A 39 5.50 -8.89 -8.64
C THR A 39 4.17 -9.30 -9.27
N ASP A 40 3.06 -8.91 -8.65
CA ASP A 40 1.70 -9.22 -9.11
C ASP A 40 0.69 -8.18 -8.60
N ALA A 41 -0.49 -8.10 -9.24
CA ALA A 41 -1.57 -7.21 -8.83
C ALA A 41 -2.92 -7.81 -9.23
N ASP A 42 -3.92 -7.64 -8.37
CA ASP A 42 -5.27 -8.18 -8.56
C ASP A 42 -6.32 -7.27 -7.91
N ILE A 43 -7.59 -7.65 -7.99
CA ILE A 43 -8.68 -7.03 -7.23
C ILE A 43 -9.11 -7.99 -6.13
N SER A 44 -9.09 -7.51 -4.89
CA SER A 44 -9.57 -8.28 -3.74
C SER A 44 -11.05 -8.59 -3.90
N ARG A 45 -11.40 -9.87 -3.93
CA ARG A 45 -12.79 -10.34 -4.09
C ARG A 45 -13.70 -9.99 -2.90
N SER A 46 -13.13 -9.81 -1.70
CA SER A 46 -13.90 -9.54 -0.49
C SER A 46 -14.18 -8.07 -0.27
N SER A 47 -13.25 -7.19 -0.63
CA SER A 47 -13.40 -5.74 -0.48
C SER A 47 -13.72 -5.01 -1.78
N GLY A 48 -13.47 -5.63 -2.94
CA GLY A 48 -13.52 -4.98 -4.25
C GLY A 48 -12.38 -3.98 -4.47
N ARG A 49 -11.42 -3.88 -3.54
CA ARG A 49 -10.29 -2.94 -3.63
C ARG A 49 -9.10 -3.54 -4.38
N PRO A 50 -8.32 -2.74 -5.10
CA PRO A 50 -7.10 -3.20 -5.74
C PRO A 50 -6.07 -3.65 -4.69
N VAL A 51 -5.28 -4.63 -5.10
CA VAL A 51 -4.22 -5.22 -4.29
C VAL A 51 -2.95 -5.37 -5.11
N VAL A 52 -1.81 -5.15 -4.48
CA VAL A 52 -0.48 -5.36 -5.07
C VAL A 52 0.35 -6.28 -4.19
N PHE A 53 1.13 -7.14 -4.82
CA PHE A 53 2.05 -8.06 -4.17
C PHE A 53 3.48 -7.69 -4.57
N GLY A 54 4.41 -7.78 -3.63
CA GLY A 54 5.82 -7.51 -3.90
C GLY A 54 6.73 -7.92 -2.77
N ASP A 55 8.01 -8.02 -3.12
CA ASP A 55 9.08 -8.33 -2.18
C ASP A 55 9.75 -7.03 -1.72
N THR A 56 10.08 -6.97 -0.43
CA THR A 56 10.86 -5.89 0.16
C THR A 56 12.33 -6.26 0.23
N SER A 57 13.20 -5.26 0.34
CA SER A 57 14.63 -5.39 0.60
C SER A 57 14.94 -6.08 1.93
N THR A 58 13.99 -6.05 2.87
CA THR A 58 14.05 -6.79 4.13
C THR A 58 13.75 -8.29 3.97
N GLY A 59 13.43 -8.74 2.75
CA GLY A 59 13.13 -10.13 2.41
C GLY A 59 11.71 -10.56 2.77
N ARG A 60 10.80 -9.61 2.99
CA ARG A 60 9.39 -9.89 3.28
C ARG A 60 8.59 -9.83 1.99
N HIS A 61 7.63 -10.75 1.87
CA HIS A 61 6.62 -10.70 0.82
C HIS A 61 5.36 -10.06 1.39
N LEU A 62 4.93 -8.93 0.82
CA LEU A 62 3.78 -8.17 1.32
C LEU A 62 2.64 -8.19 0.29
N MET A 63 1.43 -8.17 0.82
CA MET A 63 0.20 -7.89 0.09
C MET A 63 -0.35 -6.56 0.60
N VAL A 64 -0.41 -5.56 -0.28
CA VAL A 64 -0.89 -4.22 0.08
C VAL A 64 -2.24 -4.00 -0.60
N VAL A 65 -3.25 -3.69 0.20
CA VAL A 65 -4.58 -3.27 -0.27
C VAL A 65 -4.61 -1.75 -0.27
N TYR A 66 -5.05 -1.15 -1.38
CA TYR A 66 -5.04 0.31 -1.52
C TYR A 66 -6.32 0.83 -2.18
N GLU A 67 -6.47 2.15 -2.20
CA GLU A 67 -7.52 2.85 -2.94
C GLU A 67 -6.86 3.69 -4.04
N GLU A 68 -7.44 3.65 -5.23
CA GLU A 68 -7.01 4.49 -6.35
C GLU A 68 -7.80 5.79 -6.32
N ILE A 69 -7.10 6.92 -6.22
CA ILE A 69 -7.68 8.25 -6.33
C ILE A 69 -7.41 8.73 -7.76
N ASP A 70 -8.48 8.87 -8.54
CA ASP A 70 -8.41 9.40 -9.90
C ASP A 70 -8.19 10.93 -9.87
N ALA A 71 -7.36 11.44 -10.78
CA ALA A 71 -6.99 12.85 -10.83
C ALA A 71 -8.13 13.78 -11.28
N ASP A 72 -9.21 13.26 -11.87
CA ASP A 72 -10.29 14.07 -12.47
C ASP A 72 -11.46 14.40 -11.52
N THR A 73 -11.45 13.98 -10.25
CA THR A 73 -12.50 14.39 -9.30
C THR A 73 -11.92 15.07 -8.05
N VAL A 74 -11.87 16.41 -8.11
CA VAL A 74 -11.73 17.34 -6.97
C VAL A 74 -13.06 17.99 -6.62
#